data_AF-A0A9E2G020-F1
#
_entry.id   AF-A0A9E2G020-F1
#
_cell.length_a   1.000
_cell.length_b   1.000
_cell.length_c   1.000
_cell.angle_alpha   90.00
_cell.angle_beta   90.00
_cell.angle_gamma   90.00
#
_symmetry.space_group_name_H-M   'P 1'
#
loop_
_entity.id
_entity.type
_entity.pdbx_description
1 polymer ?
#
loop_
_entity_poly.entity_id
_entity_poly.type
_entity_poly.pdbx_seq_one_letter_code
_entity_poly.pdbx_strand_id
1 'polypeptide(L)'
;MKHKQLLLFVLVSLFLASGMAQNTSQSTKYTDFVNPFIGTGSIDSLSLSGSNFPGAVVPFGLVQLSPDTDESPEDPCSGYDYADDRIVGFSHTHLSGTGVADLFDFLFIPFRGDARWYPNGKDGQPGFSSHFDHANEAASPGYYHVFLDDPKIKAELSASPHCGMHRYSSADHEAFSLMIDLDHSLDKKRPYWSCRIIEAQIRIIDDHTIEGYRMLTGWANLRKVYFRAEFSRPFSSTLIKAGSRIYTNEKIANHQNLKAILRFTENNQEPLTIRVGLSTVSYEGAKNNLAAEIHDFDFDAVKNRAENQWNNELSVIDIQGSHEQKLIFYTALYHTFIHPSNIADVNGDYLNSNGELRNAPDKTHYSTFSLWDTYRAAHPLYTLVQ
;
A
#
# COMPACT_ATOMS: atom_id res chain seq x y z
N MET A 1 52.93 46.46 20.79
CA MET A 1 52.63 45.01 20.97
C MET A 1 51.14 44.68 20.92
N LYS A 2 50.24 45.49 21.52
CA LYS A 2 48.79 45.19 21.58
C LYS A 2 48.06 45.12 20.23
N HIS A 3 48.46 45.91 19.21
CA HIS A 3 47.81 45.87 17.89
C HIS A 3 48.21 44.67 17.00
N LYS A 4 49.42 44.13 17.14
CA LYS A 4 49.83 42.93 16.37
C LYS A 4 49.14 41.66 16.88
N GLN A 5 48.85 41.58 18.19
CA GLN A 5 48.10 40.46 18.77
C GLN A 5 46.61 40.48 18.39
N LEU A 6 46.00 41.66 18.28
CA LEU A 6 44.61 41.80 17.84
C LEU A 6 44.43 41.41 16.36
N LEU A 7 45.38 41.80 15.50
CA LEU A 7 45.35 41.43 14.08
C LEU A 7 45.49 39.91 13.87
N LEU A 8 46.36 39.27 14.66
CA LEU A 8 46.55 37.82 14.63
C LEU A 8 45.31 37.07 15.14
N PHE A 9 44.64 37.60 16.16
CA PHE A 9 43.39 37.02 16.66
C PHE A 9 42.27 37.09 15.62
N VAL A 10 42.11 38.23 14.93
CA VAL A 10 41.11 38.42 13.87
C VAL A 10 41.37 37.50 12.68
N LEU A 11 42.63 37.34 12.26
CA LEU A 11 43.02 36.44 11.17
C LEU A 11 42.80 34.96 11.50
N VAL A 12 43.04 34.54 12.76
CA VAL A 12 42.77 33.17 13.22
C VAL A 12 41.26 32.90 13.32
N SER A 13 40.45 33.86 13.77
CA SER A 13 38.99 33.73 13.78
C SER A 13 38.37 33.72 12.37
N LEU A 14 38.96 34.43 11.40
CA LEU A 14 38.54 34.36 9.99
C LEU A 14 38.90 33.02 9.35
N PHE A 15 40.05 32.44 9.69
CA PHE A 15 40.44 31.10 9.22
C PHE A 15 39.58 29.98 9.83
N LEU A 16 39.16 30.13 11.09
CA LEU A 16 38.25 29.19 11.76
C LEU A 16 36.80 29.30 11.24
N ALA A 17 36.36 30.49 10.83
CA ALA A 17 35.04 30.67 10.20
C ALA A 17 34.97 30.07 8.78
N SER A 18 36.07 30.06 8.03
CA SER A 18 36.14 29.40 6.72
C SER A 18 36.23 27.87 6.78
N GLY A 19 36.53 27.28 7.95
CA GLY A 19 36.55 25.82 8.15
C GLY A 19 35.19 25.18 8.46
N MET A 20 34.15 25.99 8.69
CA MET A 20 32.79 25.52 8.98
C MET A 20 31.81 25.65 7.82
N ALA A 21 32.26 26.10 6.64
CA ALA A 21 31.60 25.77 5.39
C ALA A 21 31.92 24.31 5.04
N GLN A 22 31.47 23.38 5.89
CA GLN A 22 31.38 21.99 5.50
C GLN A 22 30.48 21.97 4.26
N ASN A 23 31.02 21.42 3.16
CA ASN A 23 30.21 20.93 2.06
C ASN A 23 29.03 20.14 2.67
N THR A 24 27.86 20.76 2.74
CA THR A 24 26.62 20.02 2.66
C THR A 24 26.63 19.42 1.27
N SER A 25 27.30 18.27 1.13
CA SER A 25 27.04 17.34 0.05
C SER A 25 25.54 17.12 0.12
N GLN A 26 24.82 17.76 -0.80
CA GLN A 26 23.39 17.54 -0.92
C GLN A 26 23.26 16.06 -1.28
N SER A 27 22.86 15.25 -0.30
CA SER A 27 22.67 13.81 -0.49
C SER A 27 21.75 13.63 -1.69
N THR A 28 22.22 12.86 -2.69
CA THR A 28 21.44 12.58 -3.88
C THR A 28 20.11 11.97 -3.45
N LYS A 29 19.01 12.56 -3.90
CA LYS A 29 17.66 12.07 -3.66
C LYS A 29 17.27 11.13 -4.79
N TYR A 30 17.68 9.87 -4.68
CA TYR A 30 17.46 8.82 -5.67
C TYR A 30 15.98 8.57 -5.96
N THR A 31 15.11 8.79 -4.97
CA THR A 31 13.66 8.65 -5.11
C THR A 31 13.06 9.63 -6.12
N ASP A 32 13.69 10.78 -6.39
CA ASP A 32 13.24 11.74 -7.41
C ASP A 32 13.38 11.20 -8.84
N PHE A 33 14.09 10.08 -9.03
CA PHE A 33 14.26 9.41 -10.33
C PHE A 33 13.39 8.15 -10.46
N VAL A 34 12.39 7.94 -9.60
CA VAL A 34 11.48 6.80 -9.72
C VAL A 34 10.11 7.27 -10.16
N ASN A 35 9.57 6.59 -11.18
CA ASN A 35 8.20 6.77 -11.63
C ASN A 35 7.43 5.44 -11.52
N PRO A 36 6.63 5.24 -10.45
CA PRO A 36 5.85 4.01 -10.26
C PRO A 36 4.83 3.69 -11.36
N PHE A 37 4.47 4.65 -12.23
CA PHE A 37 3.57 4.41 -13.37
C PHE A 37 4.25 3.68 -14.55
N ILE A 38 5.58 3.53 -14.56
CA ILE A 38 6.25 2.83 -15.66
C ILE A 38 5.88 1.34 -15.62
N GLY A 39 5.18 0.89 -16.66
CA GLY A 39 4.74 -0.50 -16.81
C GLY A 39 3.38 -0.81 -16.20
N THR A 40 2.60 0.20 -15.79
CA THR A 40 1.24 0.02 -15.26
C THR A 40 0.16 0.00 -16.35
N GLY A 41 0.51 -0.03 -17.63
CA GLY A 41 -0.47 -0.04 -18.73
C GLY A 41 0.17 -0.29 -20.08
N SER A 42 -0.65 -0.37 -21.12
CA SER A 42 -0.24 -0.48 -22.52
C SER A 42 -0.71 0.75 -23.31
N ILE A 43 0.06 1.18 -24.32
CA ILE A 43 -0.26 2.41 -25.08
C ILE A 43 -1.21 2.10 -26.26
N ASP A 44 -1.09 0.91 -26.84
CA ASP A 44 -1.89 0.45 -27.97
C ASP A 44 -1.96 -1.08 -27.99
N SER A 45 -2.71 -1.64 -28.96
CA SER A 45 -2.90 -3.09 -29.09
C SER A 45 -1.62 -3.89 -29.43
N LEU A 46 -0.51 -3.23 -29.74
CA LEU A 46 0.78 -3.85 -30.03
C LEU A 46 1.77 -3.70 -28.86
N SER A 47 1.45 -2.83 -27.91
CA SER A 47 2.23 -2.56 -26.71
C SER A 47 1.91 -3.59 -25.63
N LEU A 48 2.91 -3.95 -24.85
CA LEU A 48 2.74 -4.84 -23.70
C LEU A 48 2.75 -4.00 -22.41
N SER A 49 1.87 -4.36 -21.48
CA SER A 49 1.95 -3.85 -20.12
C SER A 49 3.01 -4.61 -19.33
N GLY A 50 3.64 -3.91 -18.38
CA GLY A 50 4.51 -4.55 -17.40
C GLY A 50 3.74 -5.25 -16.29
N SER A 51 2.43 -4.99 -16.14
CA SER A 51 1.64 -5.46 -15.00
C SER A 51 2.23 -5.00 -13.66
N ASN A 52 2.73 -3.76 -13.60
CA ASN A 52 3.18 -3.12 -12.35
C ASN A 52 1.99 -2.41 -11.66
N PHE A 53 2.18 -1.96 -10.43
CA PHE A 53 1.20 -1.14 -9.70
C PHE A 53 1.83 0.17 -9.18
N PRO A 54 1.08 1.29 -9.11
CA PRO A 54 1.62 2.59 -8.69
C PRO A 54 1.55 2.83 -7.17
N GLY A 55 0.93 1.92 -6.41
CA GLY A 55 0.69 2.05 -4.98
C GLY A 55 1.93 2.16 -4.09
N ALA A 56 1.69 2.52 -2.83
CA ALA A 56 2.71 2.65 -1.81
C ALA A 56 3.18 1.30 -1.28
N VAL A 57 4.49 1.08 -1.34
CA VAL A 57 5.20 -0.08 -0.81
C VAL A 57 6.56 0.37 -0.29
N VAL A 58 7.13 -0.34 0.69
CA VAL A 58 8.53 -0.18 1.13
C VAL A 58 9.39 -1.33 0.60
N PRO A 59 10.73 -1.21 0.54
CA PRO A 59 11.57 -2.31 0.06
C PRO A 59 11.21 -3.65 0.71
N PHE A 60 10.91 -4.64 -0.13
CA PHE A 60 10.58 -6.01 0.24
C PHE A 60 9.42 -6.16 1.26
N GLY A 61 8.53 -5.17 1.33
CA GLY A 61 7.41 -5.13 2.27
C GLY A 61 6.31 -6.17 1.98
N LEU A 62 5.59 -6.58 3.03
CA LEU A 62 4.35 -7.38 2.93
C LEU A 62 3.21 -6.56 2.34
N VAL A 63 3.15 -5.26 2.66
CA VAL A 63 2.07 -4.38 2.24
C VAL A 63 2.41 -3.68 0.94
N GLN A 64 1.51 -3.83 -0.04
CA GLN A 64 1.49 -3.09 -1.29
C GLN A 64 0.16 -2.34 -1.34
N LEU A 65 0.09 -1.14 -0.76
CA LEU A 65 -1.15 -0.38 -0.66
C LEU A 65 -1.40 0.40 -1.96
N SER A 66 -2.26 -0.14 -2.84
CA SER A 66 -2.45 0.33 -4.22
C SER A 66 -3.92 0.49 -4.59
N PRO A 67 -4.26 1.39 -5.53
CA PRO A 67 -5.56 1.38 -6.21
C PRO A 67 -5.78 0.09 -7.02
N ASP A 68 -7.04 -0.36 -7.05
CA ASP A 68 -7.56 -1.37 -7.97
C ASP A 68 -8.53 -0.70 -8.96
N THR A 69 -8.35 -0.92 -10.27
CA THR A 69 -9.20 -0.34 -11.35
C THR A 69 -10.26 -1.32 -11.87
N ASP A 70 -10.10 -2.62 -11.62
CA ASP A 70 -11.07 -3.67 -11.98
C ASP A 70 -11.80 -4.24 -10.74
N GLU A 71 -13.08 -4.60 -10.89
CA GLU A 71 -13.85 -5.22 -9.79
C GLU A 71 -13.40 -6.63 -9.42
N SER A 72 -12.78 -7.32 -10.38
CA SER A 72 -12.25 -8.66 -10.30
C SER A 72 -10.97 -8.77 -11.13
N PRO A 73 -9.84 -8.24 -10.63
CA PRO A 73 -8.59 -8.18 -11.38
C PRO A 73 -8.15 -9.51 -11.97
N GLU A 74 -7.76 -9.52 -13.24
CA GLU A 74 -7.21 -10.69 -13.92
C GLU A 74 -6.09 -10.29 -14.88
N ASP A 75 -6.30 -9.22 -15.67
CA ASP A 75 -5.31 -8.64 -16.58
C ASP A 75 -5.55 -7.11 -16.68
N PRO A 76 -4.59 -6.25 -16.28
CA PRO A 76 -3.29 -6.58 -15.71
C PRO A 76 -3.41 -7.26 -14.34
N CYS A 77 -2.50 -8.20 -14.08
CA CYS A 77 -2.50 -9.04 -12.87
C CYS A 77 -2.16 -8.27 -11.59
N SER A 78 -1.70 -7.02 -11.69
CA SER A 78 -1.41 -6.13 -10.58
C SER A 78 -2.62 -5.38 -10.04
N GLY A 79 -3.78 -5.44 -10.70
CA GLY A 79 -5.01 -4.76 -10.27
C GLY A 79 -5.20 -3.34 -10.79
N TYR A 80 -4.18 -2.75 -11.43
CA TYR A 80 -4.24 -1.39 -11.96
C TYR A 80 -3.83 -1.35 -13.42
N ASP A 81 -4.67 -0.76 -14.27
CA ASP A 81 -4.32 -0.35 -15.63
C ASP A 81 -4.36 1.18 -15.76
N TYR A 82 -3.27 1.76 -16.27
CA TYR A 82 -3.17 3.19 -16.58
C TYR A 82 -4.17 3.62 -17.68
N ALA A 83 -4.73 2.70 -18.47
CA ALA A 83 -5.76 3.04 -19.45
C ALA A 83 -7.16 3.20 -18.83
N ASP A 84 -7.38 2.72 -17.61
CA ASP A 84 -8.68 2.78 -16.94
C ASP A 84 -8.93 4.16 -16.33
N ASP A 85 -10.20 4.60 -16.36
CA ASP A 85 -10.66 5.88 -15.81
C ASP A 85 -11.48 5.74 -14.52
N ARG A 86 -11.51 4.53 -13.94
CA ARG A 86 -12.23 4.23 -12.70
C ARG A 86 -11.37 3.50 -11.69
N ILE A 87 -11.50 3.88 -10.42
CA ILE A 87 -10.95 3.16 -9.27
C ILE A 87 -12.10 2.51 -8.50
N VAL A 88 -11.93 1.24 -8.19
CA VAL A 88 -12.86 0.43 -7.37
C VAL A 88 -12.59 0.64 -5.88
N GLY A 89 -11.32 0.76 -5.49
CA GLY A 89 -10.90 1.06 -4.13
C GLY A 89 -9.39 0.88 -3.97
N PHE A 90 -8.92 0.72 -2.72
CA PHE A 90 -7.51 0.55 -2.40
C PHE A 90 -7.29 -0.72 -1.58
N SER A 91 -6.65 -1.74 -2.15
CA SER A 91 -6.28 -2.97 -1.44
C SER A 91 -4.81 -2.95 -1.01
N HIS A 92 -4.40 -3.91 -0.16
CA HIS A 92 -3.15 -3.85 0.59
C HIS A 92 -2.12 -4.91 0.18
N THR A 93 -2.44 -5.78 -0.78
CA THR A 93 -1.56 -6.85 -1.24
C THR A 93 -1.65 -7.00 -2.76
N HIS A 94 -0.51 -6.97 -3.44
CA HIS A 94 -0.42 -6.96 -4.91
C HIS A 94 0.84 -7.69 -5.39
N LEU A 95 0.77 -8.24 -6.61
CA LEU A 95 1.91 -8.83 -7.29
C LEU A 95 2.38 -7.89 -8.39
N SER A 96 3.69 -7.61 -8.44
CA SER A 96 4.29 -6.81 -9.51
C SER A 96 4.81 -7.72 -10.62
N GLY A 97 4.34 -7.49 -11.84
CA GLY A 97 4.90 -8.07 -13.07
C GLY A 97 4.55 -9.53 -13.33
N THR A 98 3.53 -10.08 -12.66
CA THR A 98 3.08 -11.45 -12.91
C THR A 98 2.15 -11.51 -14.12
N GLY A 99 2.10 -12.69 -14.75
CA GLY A 99 1.09 -13.05 -15.77
C GLY A 99 -0.10 -13.84 -15.21
N VAL A 100 -0.24 -13.88 -13.87
CA VAL A 100 -1.38 -14.47 -13.17
C VAL A 100 -1.70 -13.60 -11.95
N ALA A 101 -2.97 -13.26 -11.79
CA ALA A 101 -3.49 -12.47 -10.67
C ALA A 101 -3.68 -13.32 -9.40
N ASP A 102 -3.37 -12.75 -8.24
CA ASP A 102 -3.71 -13.21 -6.88
C ASP A 102 -3.51 -12.01 -5.91
N LEU A 103 -3.81 -12.19 -4.62
CA LEU A 103 -3.72 -11.16 -3.55
C LEU A 103 -5.00 -10.30 -3.37
N PHE A 104 -4.93 -8.99 -3.55
CA PHE A 104 -6.02 -8.01 -3.42
C PHE A 104 -6.77 -8.04 -2.07
N ASP A 105 -6.05 -8.22 -0.96
CA ASP A 105 -6.59 -8.11 0.40
C ASP A 105 -6.19 -6.77 1.02
N PHE A 106 -7.00 -6.01 1.74
CA PHE A 106 -8.45 -5.90 1.76
C PHE A 106 -8.82 -4.55 1.14
N LEU A 107 -9.94 -4.46 0.42
CA LEU A 107 -10.28 -3.26 -0.35
C LEU A 107 -10.97 -2.20 0.51
N PHE A 108 -10.41 -0.98 0.54
CA PHE A 108 -10.93 0.17 1.27
C PHE A 108 -11.49 1.21 0.29
N ILE A 109 -12.69 1.73 0.57
CA ILE A 109 -13.45 2.53 -0.39
C ILE A 109 -14.08 3.73 0.34
N PRO A 110 -13.52 4.95 0.23
CA PRO A 110 -14.18 6.14 0.74
C PRO A 110 -15.33 6.54 -0.21
N PHE A 111 -16.51 6.84 0.33
CA PHE A 111 -17.67 7.20 -0.48
C PHE A 111 -18.60 8.19 0.22
N ARG A 112 -19.45 8.86 -0.57
CA ARG A 112 -20.50 9.77 -0.09
C ARG A 112 -21.90 9.29 -0.47
N GLY A 113 -22.87 9.71 0.34
CA GLY A 113 -24.28 9.39 0.12
C GLY A 113 -24.65 7.97 0.56
N ASP A 114 -25.61 7.39 -0.16
CA ASP A 114 -26.17 6.10 0.19
C ASP A 114 -25.21 4.93 -0.06
N ALA A 115 -25.35 3.90 0.76
CA ALA A 115 -24.57 2.66 0.66
C ALA A 115 -24.82 1.96 -0.67
N ARG A 116 -23.79 1.86 -1.51
CA ARG A 116 -23.75 1.05 -2.73
C ARG A 116 -22.84 -0.14 -2.49
N TRP A 117 -23.29 -1.34 -2.86
CA TRP A 117 -22.60 -2.60 -2.49
C TRP A 117 -21.86 -3.28 -3.65
N TYR A 118 -21.91 -2.70 -4.85
CA TYR A 118 -21.35 -3.26 -6.07
C TYR A 118 -20.53 -2.19 -6.81
N PRO A 119 -19.33 -2.50 -7.34
CA PRO A 119 -18.45 -1.54 -8.02
C PRO A 119 -19.12 -0.83 -9.20
N ASN A 120 -19.68 -1.64 -10.12
CA ASN A 120 -20.31 -1.19 -11.37
C ASN A 120 -21.84 -1.06 -11.27
N GLY A 121 -22.38 -1.14 -10.06
CA GLY A 121 -23.81 -1.07 -9.82
C GLY A 121 -24.53 -2.40 -10.06
N LYS A 122 -25.83 -2.42 -9.75
CA LYS A 122 -26.67 -3.61 -9.93
C LYS A 122 -28.15 -3.20 -10.00
N ASP A 123 -28.94 -3.90 -10.81
CA ASP A 123 -30.39 -3.70 -10.92
C ASP A 123 -30.77 -2.23 -11.24
N GLY A 124 -29.97 -1.58 -12.11
CA GLY A 124 -30.15 -0.19 -12.51
C GLY A 124 -29.69 0.86 -11.49
N GLN A 125 -29.15 0.44 -10.34
CA GLN A 125 -28.54 1.34 -9.36
C GLN A 125 -27.06 1.56 -9.66
N PRO A 126 -26.54 2.80 -9.50
CA PRO A 126 -25.13 3.08 -9.68
C PRO A 126 -24.27 2.34 -8.65
N GLY A 127 -23.00 2.12 -8.99
CA GLY A 127 -22.03 1.45 -8.12
C GLY A 127 -21.14 2.38 -7.33
N PHE A 128 -20.21 1.83 -6.57
CA PHE A 128 -19.30 2.59 -5.70
C PHE A 128 -17.98 2.99 -6.37
N SER A 129 -17.61 2.44 -7.53
CA SER A 129 -16.38 2.85 -8.22
C SER A 129 -16.44 4.35 -8.54
N SER A 130 -15.31 5.03 -8.43
CA SER A 130 -15.18 6.46 -8.71
C SER A 130 -14.40 6.68 -10.00
N HIS A 131 -14.79 7.67 -10.78
CA HIS A 131 -13.90 8.23 -11.79
C HIS A 131 -12.67 8.89 -11.16
N PHE A 132 -11.58 8.95 -11.92
CA PHE A 132 -10.38 9.72 -11.62
C PHE A 132 -9.68 10.19 -12.91
N ASP A 133 -8.72 11.11 -12.78
CA ASP A 133 -7.89 11.59 -13.88
C ASP A 133 -6.42 11.59 -13.43
N HIS A 134 -5.50 11.11 -14.27
CA HIS A 134 -4.06 11.09 -14.00
C HIS A 134 -3.48 12.50 -13.75
N ALA A 135 -4.12 13.56 -14.22
CA ALA A 135 -3.75 14.94 -13.89
C ALA A 135 -3.89 15.26 -12.38
N ASN A 136 -4.72 14.49 -11.66
CA ASN A 136 -4.92 14.59 -10.21
C ASN A 136 -4.41 13.35 -9.46
N GLU A 137 -3.51 12.60 -10.09
CA GLU A 137 -2.87 11.40 -9.56
C GLU A 137 -1.36 11.59 -9.52
N ALA A 138 -0.70 11.13 -8.46
CA ALA A 138 0.76 11.05 -8.44
C ALA A 138 1.25 9.92 -7.55
N ALA A 139 2.43 9.41 -7.88
CA ALA A 139 3.10 8.35 -7.14
C ALA A 139 4.60 8.64 -7.02
N SER A 140 5.19 8.20 -5.92
CA SER A 140 6.63 8.21 -5.66
C SER A 140 6.96 7.04 -4.72
N PRO A 141 8.23 6.62 -4.56
CA PRO A 141 8.57 5.50 -3.70
C PRO A 141 7.99 5.65 -2.27
N GLY A 142 7.11 4.72 -1.88
CA GLY A 142 6.43 4.73 -0.58
C GLY A 142 5.19 5.64 -0.47
N TYR A 143 4.71 6.23 -1.55
CA TYR A 143 3.57 7.16 -1.55
C TYR A 143 2.76 7.14 -2.84
N TYR A 144 1.44 7.18 -2.71
CA TYR A 144 0.51 7.35 -3.81
C TYR A 144 -0.60 8.33 -3.42
N HIS A 145 -1.10 9.12 -4.37
CA HIS A 145 -2.36 9.83 -4.18
C HIS A 145 -3.18 9.92 -5.45
N VAL A 146 -4.49 10.08 -5.26
CA VAL A 146 -5.45 10.34 -6.32
C VAL A 146 -6.61 11.17 -5.80
N PHE A 147 -7.22 11.96 -6.68
CA PHE A 147 -8.51 12.58 -6.41
C PHE A 147 -9.63 11.73 -7.00
N LEU A 148 -10.56 11.29 -6.15
CA LEU A 148 -11.74 10.54 -6.55
C LEU A 148 -12.87 11.52 -6.87
N ASP A 149 -13.23 11.62 -8.14
CA ASP A 149 -14.15 12.65 -8.66
C ASP A 149 -15.58 12.49 -8.13
N ASP A 150 -16.08 11.25 -8.08
CA ASP A 150 -17.46 10.96 -7.72
C ASP A 150 -17.77 11.31 -6.25
N PRO A 151 -16.95 10.90 -5.25
CA PRO A 151 -17.14 11.32 -3.87
C PRO A 151 -16.45 12.65 -3.52
N LYS A 152 -15.65 13.23 -4.42
CA LYS A 152 -14.82 14.43 -4.20
C LYS A 152 -13.88 14.29 -3.01
N ILE A 153 -13.17 13.17 -2.95
CA ILE A 153 -12.24 12.82 -1.86
C ILE A 153 -10.85 12.65 -2.44
N LYS A 154 -9.86 13.32 -1.85
CA LYS A 154 -8.45 13.02 -2.10
C LYS A 154 -8.06 11.83 -1.22
N ALA A 155 -7.56 10.78 -1.85
CA ALA A 155 -6.98 9.62 -1.20
C ALA A 155 -5.45 9.71 -1.27
N GLU A 156 -4.80 9.53 -0.12
CA GLU A 156 -3.34 9.48 0.01
C GLU A 156 -2.96 8.20 0.74
N LEU A 157 -1.95 7.49 0.23
CA LEU A 157 -1.54 6.18 0.69
C LEU A 157 -0.04 6.18 0.99
N SER A 158 0.35 5.53 2.08
CA SER A 158 1.75 5.21 2.39
C SER A 158 1.84 3.85 3.08
N ALA A 159 3.04 3.33 3.29
CA ALA A 159 3.25 1.99 3.84
C ALA A 159 4.46 1.90 4.78
N SER A 160 4.42 0.91 5.65
CA SER A 160 5.55 0.33 6.38
C SER A 160 5.65 -1.17 6.01
N PRO A 161 6.63 -1.94 6.51
CA PRO A 161 6.81 -3.33 6.10
C PRO A 161 5.55 -4.19 6.18
N HIS A 162 4.76 -4.07 7.25
CA HIS A 162 3.55 -4.88 7.50
C HIS A 162 2.27 -4.06 7.62
N CYS A 163 2.34 -2.74 7.42
CA CYS A 163 1.18 -1.86 7.61
C CYS A 163 0.98 -0.88 6.45
N GLY A 164 -0.27 -0.57 6.15
CA GLY A 164 -0.68 0.50 5.25
C GLY A 164 -1.24 1.68 6.02
N MET A 165 -1.11 2.89 5.48
CA MET A 165 -1.69 4.10 6.03
C MET A 165 -2.45 4.87 4.96
N HIS A 166 -3.69 5.21 5.26
CA HIS A 166 -4.58 5.99 4.41
C HIS A 166 -4.78 7.37 5.03
N ARG A 167 -4.86 8.41 4.20
CA ARG A 167 -5.37 9.73 4.57
C ARG A 167 -6.42 10.15 3.53
N TYR A 168 -7.65 10.36 3.98
CA TYR A 168 -8.77 10.81 3.16
C TYR A 168 -9.16 12.23 3.54
N SER A 169 -9.09 13.14 2.58
CA SER A 169 -9.45 14.56 2.77
C SER A 169 -10.49 15.00 1.74
N SER A 170 -11.30 15.99 2.10
CA SER A 170 -12.21 16.65 1.16
C SER A 170 -12.26 18.14 1.42
N ALA A 171 -12.30 18.93 0.35
CA ALA A 171 -12.19 20.39 0.41
C ALA A 171 -13.42 21.08 1.03
N ASP A 172 -14.60 20.46 0.94
CA ASP A 172 -15.83 20.96 1.57
C ASP A 172 -16.03 20.44 3.00
N HIS A 173 -15.15 19.53 3.45
CA HIS A 173 -15.22 18.83 4.72
C HIS A 173 -16.54 18.09 4.98
N GLU A 174 -17.36 17.82 3.96
CA GLU A 174 -18.60 17.06 4.17
C GLU A 174 -18.32 15.63 4.62
N ALA A 175 -19.21 15.13 5.49
CA ALA A 175 -19.17 13.78 6.01
C ALA A 175 -19.12 12.74 4.87
N PHE A 176 -18.33 11.71 5.08
CA PHE A 176 -18.21 10.57 4.18
C PHE A 176 -18.16 9.27 4.98
N SER A 177 -18.41 8.17 4.30
CA SER A 177 -18.34 6.83 4.87
C SER A 177 -17.19 6.07 4.25
N LEU A 178 -16.78 5.00 4.91
CA LEU A 178 -15.78 4.07 4.41
C LEU A 178 -16.40 2.68 4.29
N MET A 179 -16.22 2.03 3.14
CA MET A 179 -16.49 0.60 3.01
C MET A 179 -15.18 -0.19 3.05
N ILE A 180 -15.22 -1.34 3.72
CA ILE A 180 -14.18 -2.36 3.69
C ILE A 180 -14.79 -3.61 3.06
N ASP A 181 -14.27 -4.04 1.92
CA ASP A 181 -14.74 -5.21 1.17
C ASP A 181 -13.77 -6.39 1.33
N LEU A 182 -14.25 -7.46 1.97
CA LEU A 182 -13.51 -8.72 2.13
C LEU A 182 -13.83 -9.70 1.00
N ASP A 183 -14.75 -9.38 0.08
CA ASP A 183 -15.05 -10.19 -1.10
C ASP A 183 -14.14 -9.87 -2.29
N HIS A 184 -13.73 -8.60 -2.45
CA HIS A 184 -12.89 -8.16 -3.58
C HIS A 184 -11.62 -9.02 -3.71
N SER A 185 -11.41 -9.59 -4.89
CA SER A 185 -10.32 -10.52 -5.22
C SER A 185 -10.23 -10.66 -6.73
N LEU A 186 -9.26 -11.44 -7.20
CA LEU A 186 -9.18 -11.90 -8.59
C LEU A 186 -10.48 -12.56 -9.11
N ASP A 187 -10.63 -12.69 -10.43
CA ASP A 187 -11.85 -13.26 -11.05
C ASP A 187 -12.17 -14.69 -10.58
N LYS A 188 -13.24 -14.80 -9.78
CA LYS A 188 -13.74 -16.07 -9.23
C LYS A 188 -14.39 -16.98 -10.29
N LYS A 189 -14.69 -16.47 -11.49
CA LYS A 189 -15.34 -17.22 -12.58
C LYS A 189 -14.35 -17.89 -13.52
N ARG A 190 -13.05 -17.65 -13.36
CA ARG A 190 -12.02 -18.24 -14.22
C ARG A 190 -12.02 -19.77 -14.17
N PRO A 191 -11.67 -20.46 -15.27
CA PRO A 191 -11.82 -21.92 -15.39
C PRO A 191 -10.71 -22.73 -14.69
N TYR A 192 -9.69 -22.09 -14.12
CA TYR A 192 -8.53 -22.72 -13.50
C TYR A 192 -8.17 -22.04 -12.17
N TRP A 193 -7.42 -22.70 -11.27
CA TRP A 193 -7.04 -22.14 -9.95
C TRP A 193 -8.22 -21.47 -9.23
N SER A 194 -9.31 -22.25 -9.02
CA SER A 194 -10.60 -21.75 -8.54
C SER A 194 -10.43 -20.83 -7.34
N CYS A 195 -10.72 -19.54 -7.54
CA CYS A 195 -10.72 -18.57 -6.47
C CYS A 195 -12.05 -18.61 -5.73
N ARG A 196 -11.99 -18.88 -4.44
CA ARG A 196 -13.15 -18.86 -3.55
C ARG A 196 -12.72 -18.45 -2.15
N ILE A 197 -13.56 -17.65 -1.52
CA ILE A 197 -13.44 -17.34 -0.11
C ILE A 197 -14.03 -18.51 0.66
N ILE A 198 -13.19 -19.19 1.43
CA ILE A 198 -13.59 -20.31 2.26
C ILE A 198 -14.29 -19.80 3.51
N GLU A 199 -13.69 -18.79 4.13
CA GLU A 199 -14.15 -18.20 5.38
C GLU A 199 -13.67 -16.74 5.47
N ALA A 200 -14.50 -15.88 6.03
CA ALA A 200 -14.11 -14.53 6.39
C ALA A 200 -14.90 -14.05 7.61
N GLN A 201 -14.33 -13.12 8.35
CA GLN A 201 -14.92 -12.53 9.55
C GLN A 201 -14.60 -11.05 9.64
N ILE A 202 -15.56 -10.28 10.15
CA ILE A 202 -15.38 -8.88 10.58
C ILE A 202 -15.74 -8.78 12.06
N ARG A 203 -14.94 -8.04 12.83
CA ARG A 203 -15.15 -7.70 14.24
C ARG A 203 -15.05 -6.19 14.46
N ILE A 204 -16.12 -5.57 14.95
CA ILE A 204 -16.09 -4.20 15.47
C ILE A 204 -15.63 -4.29 16.93
N ILE A 205 -14.43 -3.77 17.23
CA ILE A 205 -13.83 -3.86 18.57
C ILE A 205 -14.35 -2.72 19.45
N ASP A 206 -14.28 -1.49 18.93
CA ASP A 206 -14.78 -0.26 19.51
C ASP A 206 -15.19 0.70 18.38
N ASP A 207 -15.38 1.98 18.65
CA ASP A 207 -15.75 3.02 17.68
C ASP A 207 -14.57 3.56 16.85
N HIS A 208 -13.34 3.11 17.12
CA HIS A 208 -12.12 3.48 16.40
C HIS A 208 -11.42 2.28 15.76
N THR A 209 -11.93 1.06 15.94
CA THR A 209 -11.18 -0.16 15.63
C THR A 209 -12.07 -1.23 15.00
N ILE A 210 -11.59 -1.77 13.88
CA ILE A 210 -12.15 -2.95 13.23
C ILE A 210 -11.05 -3.97 12.95
N GLU A 211 -11.36 -5.25 13.11
CA GLU A 211 -10.49 -6.36 12.76
C GLU A 211 -11.21 -7.31 11.80
N GLY A 212 -10.46 -8.06 11.02
CA GLY A 212 -11.03 -9.17 10.25
C GLY A 212 -9.98 -10.14 9.72
N TYR A 213 -10.47 -11.19 9.08
CA TYR A 213 -9.64 -12.07 8.26
C TYR A 213 -10.40 -12.60 7.07
N ARG A 214 -9.62 -13.14 6.13
CA ARG A 214 -10.09 -13.96 5.03
C ARG A 214 -9.18 -15.16 4.84
N MET A 215 -9.81 -16.29 4.58
CA MET A 215 -9.16 -17.49 4.06
C MET A 215 -9.73 -17.76 2.67
N LEU A 216 -8.85 -17.81 1.66
CA LEU A 216 -9.24 -17.98 0.26
C LEU A 216 -8.31 -18.93 -0.48
N THR A 217 -8.84 -19.53 -1.55
CA THR A 217 -8.04 -20.22 -2.57
C THR A 217 -7.84 -19.31 -3.78
N GLY A 218 -6.84 -19.59 -4.60
CA GLY A 218 -6.50 -18.80 -5.79
C GLY A 218 -5.39 -19.49 -6.58
N TRP A 219 -4.45 -18.70 -7.12
CA TRP A 219 -3.22 -19.27 -7.68
C TRP A 219 -2.41 -19.97 -6.59
N ALA A 220 -2.31 -19.36 -5.40
CA ALA A 220 -1.92 -20.07 -4.20
C ALA A 220 -3.07 -20.95 -3.68
N ASN A 221 -2.76 -22.21 -3.36
CA ASN A 221 -3.77 -23.21 -2.99
C ASN A 221 -4.65 -22.81 -1.80
N LEU A 222 -4.07 -22.16 -0.80
CA LEU A 222 -4.77 -21.65 0.38
C LEU A 222 -3.98 -20.50 1.00
N ARG A 223 -4.63 -19.37 1.19
CA ARG A 223 -4.06 -18.17 1.82
C ARG A 223 -4.93 -17.76 3.00
N LYS A 224 -4.29 -17.27 4.06
CA LYS A 224 -4.94 -16.66 5.23
C LYS A 224 -4.33 -15.28 5.43
N VAL A 225 -5.17 -14.28 5.55
CA VAL A 225 -4.74 -12.89 5.77
C VAL A 225 -5.63 -12.31 6.85
N TYR A 226 -5.01 -11.66 7.83
CA TYR A 226 -5.67 -10.98 8.95
C TYR A 226 -5.35 -9.50 8.87
N PHE A 227 -6.28 -8.65 9.28
CA PHE A 227 -6.04 -7.23 9.43
C PHE A 227 -6.57 -6.68 10.74
N ARG A 228 -5.94 -5.59 11.17
CA ARG A 228 -6.47 -4.63 12.14
C ARG A 228 -6.40 -3.25 11.54
N ALA A 229 -7.52 -2.54 11.52
CA ALA A 229 -7.60 -1.15 11.09
C ALA A 229 -8.06 -0.26 12.24
N GLU A 230 -7.35 0.84 12.45
CA GLU A 230 -7.68 1.85 13.45
C GLU A 230 -7.85 3.22 12.78
N PHE A 231 -8.85 3.98 13.23
CA PHE A 231 -9.30 5.24 12.64
C PHE A 231 -8.96 6.42 13.54
N SER A 232 -8.59 7.57 12.95
CA SER A 232 -8.23 8.78 13.71
C SER A 232 -9.40 9.47 14.40
N ARG A 233 -10.64 9.11 14.05
CA ARG A 233 -11.88 9.64 14.61
C ARG A 233 -12.93 8.54 14.71
N PRO A 234 -13.91 8.64 15.63
CA PRO A 234 -14.88 7.58 15.84
C PRO A 234 -15.84 7.45 14.65
N PHE A 235 -16.19 6.22 14.28
CA PHE A 235 -17.38 5.98 13.46
C PHE A 235 -18.63 5.91 14.34
N SER A 236 -19.69 6.57 13.86
CA SER A 236 -20.97 6.71 14.58
C SER A 236 -21.86 5.47 14.50
N SER A 237 -21.74 4.69 13.42
CA SER A 237 -22.54 3.50 13.17
C SER A 237 -21.89 2.60 12.13
N THR A 238 -22.29 1.34 12.13
CA THR A 238 -21.78 0.34 11.20
C THR A 238 -22.93 -0.39 10.49
N LEU A 239 -22.70 -0.75 9.22
CA LEU A 239 -23.49 -1.75 8.51
C LEU A 239 -22.58 -2.88 8.08
N ILE A 240 -22.94 -4.13 8.38
CA ILE A 240 -22.20 -5.30 7.89
C ILE A 240 -23.10 -6.09 6.95
N LYS A 241 -22.73 -6.16 5.68
CA LYS A 241 -23.38 -7.01 4.68
C LYS A 241 -22.72 -8.38 4.68
N ALA A 242 -23.50 -9.40 4.98
CA ALA A 242 -23.13 -10.82 4.97
C ALA A 242 -24.01 -11.56 3.96
N GLY A 243 -23.51 -11.66 2.73
CA GLY A 243 -24.30 -12.14 1.59
C GLY A 243 -25.53 -11.26 1.35
N SER A 244 -26.72 -11.83 1.51
CA SER A 244 -27.99 -11.10 1.36
C SER A 244 -28.42 -10.35 2.64
N ARG A 245 -27.86 -10.67 3.80
CA ARG A 245 -28.23 -10.05 5.08
C ARG A 245 -27.43 -8.78 5.32
N ILE A 246 -28.06 -7.78 5.94
CA ILE A 246 -27.42 -6.56 6.41
C ILE A 246 -27.69 -6.45 7.91
N TYR A 247 -26.61 -6.36 8.67
CA TYR A 247 -26.60 -6.16 10.11
C TYR A 247 -26.28 -4.70 10.42
N THR A 248 -26.99 -4.10 11.39
CA THR A 248 -26.76 -2.70 11.79
C THR A 248 -26.18 -2.68 13.19
N ASN A 249 -25.04 -2.02 13.39
CA ASN A 249 -24.35 -1.90 14.67
C ASN A 249 -24.05 -3.24 15.37
N GLU A 250 -23.91 -4.31 14.60
CA GLU A 250 -23.47 -5.61 15.11
C GLU A 250 -21.96 -5.65 15.27
N LYS A 251 -21.48 -6.34 16.31
CA LYS A 251 -20.05 -6.42 16.62
C LYS A 251 -19.30 -7.47 15.83
N ILE A 252 -19.98 -8.46 15.26
CA ILE A 252 -19.32 -9.56 14.57
C ILE A 252 -20.21 -10.12 13.47
N ALA A 253 -19.60 -10.47 12.34
CA ALA A 253 -20.25 -11.22 11.28
C ALA A 253 -19.29 -12.20 10.63
N ASN A 254 -19.83 -13.34 10.17
CA ASN A 254 -19.10 -14.40 9.47
C ASN A 254 -19.85 -14.73 8.19
N HIS A 255 -19.16 -14.64 7.05
CA HIS A 255 -19.71 -15.03 5.75
C HIS A 255 -18.59 -15.03 4.71
N GLN A 256 -18.77 -15.75 3.59
CA GLN A 256 -17.79 -15.77 2.49
C GLN A 256 -17.84 -14.50 1.62
N ASN A 257 -18.88 -13.69 1.77
CA ASN A 257 -19.04 -12.39 1.13
C ASN A 257 -19.40 -11.39 2.23
N LEU A 258 -18.38 -10.67 2.71
CA LEU A 258 -18.49 -9.70 3.78
C LEU A 258 -18.05 -8.32 3.29
N LYS A 259 -18.87 -7.31 3.60
CA LYS A 259 -18.55 -5.90 3.44
C LYS A 259 -18.96 -5.18 4.72
N ALA A 260 -18.16 -4.25 5.22
CA ALA A 260 -18.53 -3.37 6.32
C ALA A 260 -18.53 -1.91 5.86
N ILE A 261 -19.55 -1.15 6.24
CA ILE A 261 -19.60 0.30 6.10
C ILE A 261 -19.45 0.92 7.48
N LEU A 262 -18.56 1.88 7.59
CA LEU A 262 -18.32 2.71 8.77
C LEU A 262 -18.74 4.13 8.44
N ARG A 263 -19.66 4.69 9.23
CA ARG A 263 -20.18 6.06 9.01
C ARG A 263 -19.48 7.07 9.89
N PHE A 264 -18.83 8.06 9.29
CA PHE A 264 -18.21 9.18 10.00
C PHE A 264 -19.09 10.42 9.82
N THR A 265 -19.94 10.70 10.82
CA THR A 265 -20.88 11.84 10.79
C THR A 265 -20.28 13.10 11.42
N GLU A 266 -19.25 12.96 12.25
CA GLU A 266 -18.55 14.09 12.85
C GLU A 266 -17.59 14.71 11.83
N ASN A 267 -17.92 15.93 11.41
CA ASN A 267 -17.00 16.76 10.64
C ASN A 267 -16.10 17.53 11.61
N ASN A 268 -14.87 17.06 11.78
CA ASN A 268 -13.85 17.73 12.59
C ASN A 268 -12.87 18.58 11.77
N GLN A 269 -13.17 18.89 10.50
CA GLN A 269 -12.31 19.59 9.52
C GLN A 269 -10.97 18.89 9.19
N GLU A 270 -10.53 17.95 10.02
CA GLU A 270 -9.33 17.14 9.80
C GLU A 270 -9.57 15.98 8.82
N PRO A 271 -8.54 15.58 8.05
CA PRO A 271 -8.57 14.34 7.27
C PRO A 271 -8.87 13.10 8.15
N LEU A 272 -9.58 12.12 7.59
CA LEU A 272 -9.67 10.79 8.20
C LEU A 272 -8.36 10.05 7.89
N THR A 273 -7.62 9.70 8.93
CA THR A 273 -6.42 8.88 8.81
C THR A 273 -6.71 7.48 9.32
N ILE A 274 -6.21 6.47 8.62
CA ILE A 274 -6.42 5.07 8.94
C ILE A 274 -5.07 4.38 8.93
N ARG A 275 -4.77 3.63 9.98
CA ARG A 275 -3.60 2.75 10.03
C ARG A 275 -4.07 1.30 10.01
N VAL A 276 -3.49 0.48 9.13
CA VAL A 276 -3.93 -0.90 8.88
C VAL A 276 -2.75 -1.84 8.97
N GLY A 277 -2.73 -2.73 9.96
CA GLY A 277 -1.72 -3.78 10.07
C GLY A 277 -2.22 -5.08 9.44
N LEU A 278 -1.33 -5.81 8.77
CA LEU A 278 -1.60 -7.11 8.17
C LEU A 278 -0.79 -8.21 8.87
N SER A 279 -1.29 -9.45 8.84
CA SER A 279 -0.53 -10.65 9.23
C SER A 279 -1.01 -11.85 8.43
N THR A 280 -0.09 -12.75 8.11
CA THR A 280 -0.40 -14.05 7.49
C THR A 280 -0.80 -15.11 8.53
N VAL A 281 -0.67 -14.78 9.82
CA VAL A 281 -0.77 -15.72 10.94
C VAL A 281 -2.03 -15.50 11.78
N SER A 282 -2.26 -14.28 12.26
CA SER A 282 -3.32 -14.03 13.26
C SER A 282 -3.72 -12.56 13.42
N TYR A 283 -4.85 -12.35 14.13
CA TYR A 283 -5.27 -11.03 14.62
C TYR A 283 -4.23 -10.35 15.50
N GLU A 284 -3.63 -11.09 16.45
CA GLU A 284 -2.61 -10.54 17.34
C GLU A 284 -1.34 -10.18 16.56
N GLY A 285 -0.98 -10.95 15.53
CA GLY A 285 0.09 -10.61 14.59
C GLY A 285 -0.15 -9.27 13.92
N ALA A 286 -1.32 -9.10 13.30
CA ALA A 286 -1.69 -7.85 12.61
C ALA A 286 -1.69 -6.64 13.57
N LYS A 287 -2.18 -6.84 14.79
CA LYS A 287 -2.18 -5.83 15.85
C LYS A 287 -0.77 -5.46 16.32
N ASN A 288 0.09 -6.44 16.53
CA ASN A 288 1.46 -6.22 16.99
C ASN A 288 2.31 -5.56 15.90
N ASN A 289 2.12 -5.95 14.64
CA ASN A 289 2.73 -5.30 13.48
C ASN A 289 2.35 -3.82 13.44
N LEU A 290 1.04 -3.51 13.54
CA LEU A 290 0.54 -2.14 13.57
C LEU A 290 1.14 -1.32 14.72
N ALA A 291 1.12 -1.88 15.92
CA ALA A 291 1.62 -1.22 17.11
C ALA A 291 3.15 -0.99 17.08
N ALA A 292 3.91 -1.81 16.33
CA ALA A 292 5.37 -1.69 16.24
C ALA A 292 5.82 -0.69 15.15
N GLU A 293 5.06 -0.53 14.07
CA GLU A 293 5.52 0.21 12.88
C GLU A 293 4.84 1.58 12.68
N ILE A 294 3.58 1.72 13.13
CA ILE A 294 2.79 2.95 12.97
C ILE A 294 2.13 3.30 14.32
N HIS A 295 2.88 3.98 15.19
CA HIS A 295 2.48 4.31 16.56
C HIS A 295 1.38 5.38 16.69
N ASP A 296 1.28 6.30 15.73
CA ASP A 296 0.33 7.41 15.74
C ASP A 296 -0.36 7.57 14.38
N PHE A 297 -1.14 8.64 14.22
CA PHE A 297 -1.84 8.99 12.98
C PHE A 297 -1.08 10.06 12.16
N ASP A 298 0.23 10.19 12.34
CA ASP A 298 1.07 11.11 11.54
C ASP A 298 1.41 10.48 10.17
N PHE A 299 0.56 10.77 9.19
CA PHE A 299 0.72 10.29 7.81
C PHE A 299 2.04 10.73 7.18
N ASP A 300 2.42 11.99 7.39
CA ASP A 300 3.62 12.54 6.76
C ASP A 300 4.88 11.92 7.37
N ALA A 301 4.87 11.57 8.66
CA ALA A 301 5.94 10.78 9.26
C ALA A 301 6.10 9.38 8.64
N VAL A 302 5.00 8.66 8.37
CA VAL A 302 5.06 7.35 7.68
C VAL A 302 5.57 7.50 6.26
N LYS A 303 5.03 8.47 5.51
CA LYS A 303 5.50 8.81 4.15
C LYS A 303 6.99 9.11 4.12
N ASN A 304 7.47 9.97 5.01
CA ASN A 304 8.88 10.36 5.07
C ASN A 304 9.77 9.16 5.48
N ARG A 305 9.30 8.26 6.35
CA ARG A 305 10.03 7.02 6.67
C ARG A 305 10.15 6.11 5.45
N ALA A 306 9.07 5.93 4.70
CA ALA A 306 9.06 5.11 3.49
C ALA A 306 10.00 5.68 2.41
N GLU A 307 9.93 7.00 2.16
CA GLU A 307 10.83 7.68 1.22
C GLU A 307 12.30 7.53 1.62
N ASN A 308 12.62 7.70 2.91
CA ASN A 308 13.99 7.53 3.40
C ASN A 308 14.50 6.09 3.26
N GLN A 309 13.65 5.08 3.50
CA GLN A 309 14.01 3.68 3.24
C GLN A 309 14.33 3.46 1.77
N TRP A 310 13.49 3.95 0.87
CA TRP A 310 13.76 3.86 -0.57
C TRP A 310 15.01 4.62 -1.00
N ASN A 311 15.24 5.82 -0.47
CA ASN A 311 16.43 6.58 -0.81
C ASN A 311 17.71 5.85 -0.39
N ASN A 312 17.69 5.20 0.77
CA ASN A 312 18.78 4.34 1.22
C ASN A 312 18.92 3.10 0.32
N GLU A 313 17.81 2.42 0.02
CA GLU A 313 17.79 1.21 -0.80
C GLU A 313 18.32 1.44 -2.23
N LEU A 314 17.91 2.55 -2.85
CA LEU A 314 18.32 2.90 -4.20
C LEU A 314 19.76 3.43 -4.26
N SER A 315 20.34 3.84 -3.12
CA SER A 315 21.71 4.37 -3.05
C SER A 315 22.80 3.31 -3.26
N VAL A 316 22.43 2.02 -3.28
CA VAL A 316 23.36 0.90 -3.51
C VAL A 316 24.06 0.98 -4.87
N ILE A 317 23.47 1.70 -5.84
CA ILE A 317 24.08 1.95 -7.14
C ILE A 317 23.94 3.44 -7.52
N ASP A 318 25.08 4.11 -7.67
CA ASP A 318 25.15 5.49 -8.19
C ASP A 318 25.50 5.47 -9.69
N ILE A 319 24.68 6.13 -10.52
CA ILE A 319 24.91 6.20 -11.97
C ILE A 319 25.03 7.63 -12.50
N GLN A 320 25.85 7.79 -13.54
CA GLN A 320 25.93 8.99 -14.36
C GLN A 320 25.17 8.78 -15.67
N GLY A 321 24.37 9.76 -16.08
CA GLY A 321 23.51 9.69 -17.26
C GLY A 321 22.56 10.87 -17.35
N SER A 322 21.78 10.92 -18.43
CA SER A 322 20.68 11.88 -18.57
C SER A 322 19.60 11.65 -17.50
N HIS A 323 18.73 12.64 -17.29
CA HIS A 323 17.59 12.49 -16.39
C HIS A 323 16.70 11.30 -16.79
N GLU A 324 16.45 11.11 -18.08
CA GLU A 324 15.68 9.98 -18.62
C GLU A 324 16.34 8.63 -18.33
N GLN A 325 17.66 8.52 -18.51
CA GLN A 325 18.40 7.29 -18.19
C GLN A 325 18.32 6.97 -16.69
N LYS A 326 18.43 7.99 -15.83
CA LYS A 326 18.26 7.83 -14.38
C LYS A 326 16.84 7.42 -14.02
N LEU A 327 15.83 8.02 -14.67
CA LEU A 327 14.43 7.70 -14.48
C LEU A 327 14.17 6.21 -14.77
N ILE A 328 14.62 5.73 -15.93
CA ILE A 328 14.47 4.32 -16.33
C ILE A 328 15.23 3.40 -15.35
N PHE A 329 16.49 3.75 -15.04
CA PHE A 329 17.35 2.91 -14.20
C PHE A 329 16.82 2.76 -12.77
N TYR A 330 16.54 3.88 -12.08
CA TYR A 330 16.08 3.84 -10.70
C TYR A 330 14.67 3.28 -10.58
N THR A 331 13.81 3.48 -11.59
CA THR A 331 12.51 2.81 -11.63
C THR A 331 12.64 1.30 -11.81
N ALA A 332 13.55 0.83 -12.67
CA ALA A 332 13.82 -0.60 -12.81
C ALA A 332 14.38 -1.19 -11.52
N LEU A 333 15.33 -0.51 -10.87
CA LEU A 333 15.90 -0.93 -9.59
C LEU A 333 14.82 -0.99 -8.48
N TYR A 334 13.96 0.03 -8.41
CA TYR A 334 12.78 0.05 -7.54
C TYR A 334 11.93 -1.22 -7.74
N HIS A 335 11.56 -1.56 -8.98
CA HIS A 335 10.78 -2.78 -9.25
C HIS A 335 11.49 -4.06 -8.81
N THR A 336 12.82 -4.14 -8.86
CA THR A 336 13.56 -5.32 -8.38
C THR A 336 13.55 -5.49 -6.86
N PHE A 337 13.23 -4.43 -6.10
CA PHE A 337 13.24 -4.43 -4.65
C PHE A 337 11.83 -4.41 -4.02
N ILE A 338 10.77 -4.52 -4.83
CA ILE A 338 9.40 -4.71 -4.32
C ILE A 338 9.21 -6.16 -3.82
N HIS A 339 9.73 -7.13 -4.57
CA HIS A 339 9.67 -8.55 -4.25
C HIS A 339 11.08 -9.17 -4.23
N PRO A 340 11.33 -10.22 -3.43
CA PRO A 340 10.38 -10.99 -2.61
C PRO A 340 9.83 -10.23 -1.40
N SER A 341 8.68 -10.65 -0.85
CA SER A 341 8.03 -9.95 0.28
C SER A 341 8.26 -10.68 1.61
N ASN A 342 8.68 -9.97 2.66
CA ASN A 342 8.80 -10.57 3.99
C ASN A 342 7.40 -10.84 4.56
N ILE A 343 7.09 -12.09 4.87
CA ILE A 343 5.78 -12.51 5.41
C ILE A 343 5.81 -12.79 6.92
N ALA A 344 6.98 -12.72 7.55
CA ALA A 344 7.12 -12.92 8.98
C ALA A 344 6.65 -11.67 9.73
N ASP A 345 5.74 -11.84 10.68
CA ASP A 345 5.31 -10.78 11.59
C ASP A 345 6.51 -10.21 12.39
N VAL A 346 6.35 -9.06 13.05
CA VAL A 346 7.43 -8.38 13.81
C VAL A 346 8.02 -9.21 14.95
N ASN A 347 7.32 -10.26 15.39
CA ASN A 347 7.78 -11.24 16.37
C ASN A 347 8.50 -12.45 15.74
N GLY A 348 8.57 -12.51 14.40
CA GLY A 348 9.15 -13.59 13.60
C GLY A 348 8.16 -14.68 13.19
N ASP A 349 6.90 -14.64 13.62
CA ASP A 349 5.94 -15.69 13.30
C ASP A 349 5.53 -15.66 11.82
N TYR A 350 5.46 -16.83 11.20
CA TYR A 350 4.99 -17.02 9.83
C TYR A 350 4.36 -18.39 9.65
N LEU A 351 3.55 -18.56 8.60
CA LEU A 351 3.08 -19.87 8.14
C LEU A 351 4.00 -20.39 7.04
N ASN A 352 4.57 -21.59 7.22
CA ASN A 352 5.33 -22.24 6.16
C ASN A 352 4.43 -22.78 5.04
N SER A 353 5.02 -23.37 4.00
CA SER A 353 4.27 -23.93 2.85
C SER A 353 3.29 -25.07 3.20
N ASN A 354 3.41 -25.67 4.38
CA ASN A 354 2.47 -26.68 4.90
C ASN A 354 1.34 -26.06 5.74
N GLY A 355 1.32 -24.74 5.91
CA GLY A 355 0.38 -24.02 6.77
C GLY A 355 0.69 -24.17 8.27
N GLU A 356 1.91 -24.57 8.63
CA GLU A 356 2.34 -24.73 10.01
C GLU A 356 2.97 -23.43 10.53
N LEU A 357 2.61 -23.05 11.75
CA LEU A 357 3.25 -21.94 12.46
C LEU A 357 4.73 -22.26 12.69
N ARG A 358 5.58 -21.32 12.30
CA ARG A 358 7.03 -21.30 12.52
C ARG A 358 7.43 -19.90 12.96
N ASN A 359 8.63 -19.78 13.51
CA ASN A 359 9.20 -18.52 13.94
C ASN A 359 10.59 -18.35 13.32
N ALA A 360 10.84 -17.21 12.69
CA ALA A 360 12.11 -16.78 12.14
C ALA A 360 12.84 -15.90 13.17
N PRO A 361 13.96 -16.36 13.78
CA PRO A 361 14.65 -15.60 14.84
C PRO A 361 15.21 -14.24 14.39
N ASP A 362 15.53 -14.10 13.11
CA ASP A 362 15.95 -12.86 12.45
C ASP A 362 14.75 -12.05 11.93
N LYS A 363 13.53 -12.46 12.26
CA LYS A 363 12.25 -11.83 11.91
C LYS A 363 12.02 -11.72 10.40
N THR A 364 12.65 -12.60 9.64
CA THR A 364 12.64 -12.53 8.18
C THR A 364 12.27 -13.88 7.60
N HIS A 365 11.16 -13.93 6.86
CA HIS A 365 10.81 -15.08 6.05
C HIS A 365 10.16 -14.59 4.76
N TYR A 366 10.86 -14.74 3.64
CA TYR A 366 10.41 -14.22 2.35
C TYR A 366 9.50 -15.19 1.60
N SER A 367 8.55 -14.61 0.85
CA SER A 367 7.71 -15.29 -0.14
C SER A 367 7.75 -14.54 -1.49
N THR A 368 6.87 -14.90 -2.42
CA THR A 368 6.79 -14.28 -3.76
C THR A 368 8.04 -14.57 -4.61
N PHE A 369 8.39 -15.84 -4.75
CA PHE A 369 9.52 -16.27 -5.57
C PHE A 369 9.08 -16.68 -6.99
N SER A 370 9.13 -15.76 -7.96
CA SER A 370 8.95 -16.09 -9.38
C SER A 370 10.23 -16.70 -9.96
N LEU A 371 10.59 -17.91 -9.48
CA LEU A 371 11.92 -18.48 -9.67
C LEU A 371 12.27 -18.75 -11.14
N TRP A 372 11.29 -19.00 -12.01
CA TRP A 372 11.54 -19.26 -13.44
C TRP A 372 12.08 -18.02 -14.18
N ASP A 373 11.71 -16.82 -13.74
CA ASP A 373 12.22 -15.54 -14.26
C ASP A 373 13.44 -15.07 -13.46
N THR A 374 13.26 -14.98 -12.14
CA THR A 374 14.14 -14.23 -11.25
C THR A 374 15.51 -14.88 -11.06
N TYR A 375 15.68 -16.19 -11.32
CA TYR A 375 17.01 -16.82 -11.24
C TYR A 375 17.99 -16.28 -12.30
N ARG A 376 17.47 -15.70 -13.39
CA ARG A 376 18.25 -15.28 -14.56
C ARG A 376 19.02 -13.98 -14.32
N ALA A 377 18.44 -13.06 -13.57
CA ALA A 377 19.01 -11.71 -13.39
C ALA A 377 18.72 -11.08 -12.01
N ALA A 378 17.49 -11.20 -11.48
CA ALA A 378 17.14 -10.59 -10.19
C ALA A 378 17.93 -11.22 -9.02
N HIS A 379 17.93 -12.56 -8.89
CA HIS A 379 18.74 -13.23 -7.86
C HIS A 379 20.24 -13.00 -8.03
N PRO A 380 20.83 -13.06 -9.25
CA PRO A 380 22.20 -12.60 -9.46
C PRO A 380 22.45 -11.15 -9.00
N LEU A 381 21.55 -10.21 -9.30
CA LEU A 381 21.65 -8.82 -8.84
C LEU A 381 21.66 -8.76 -7.30
N TYR A 382 20.76 -9.49 -6.63
CA TYR A 382 20.71 -9.52 -5.17
C TYR A 382 22.05 -9.92 -4.56
N THR A 383 22.78 -10.90 -5.11
CA THR A 383 24.10 -11.27 -4.58
C THR A 383 25.15 -10.15 -4.60
N LEU A 384 24.92 -9.07 -5.35
CA LEU A 384 25.80 -7.90 -5.41
C LEU A 384 25.36 -6.78 -4.48
N VAL A 385 24.06 -6.65 -4.19
CA VAL A 385 23.46 -5.45 -3.58
C VAL A 385 22.56 -5.71 -2.37
N GLN A 386 22.28 -6.97 -2.03
CA GLN A 386 21.42 -7.41 -0.92
C GLN A 386 22.12 -8.54 -0.15
#